data_AF-A0A957DSK5-F1
#
_entry.id   AF-A0A957DSK5-F1
#
_cell.length_a   1.000
_cell.length_b   1.000
_cell.length_c   1.000
_cell.angle_alpha   90.00
_cell.angle_beta   90.00
_cell.angle_gamma   90.00
#
_symmetry.space_group_name_H-M   'P 1'
#
loop_
_entity.id
_entity.type
_entity.pdbx_description
1 polymer ?
#
loop_
_entity_poly.entity_id
_entity_poly.type
_entity_poly.pdbx_seq_one_letter_code
_entity_poly.pdbx_strand_id
1 'polypeptide(L)'
;MKSKRLEIRDWRLEGEESPISKLQSPQNGRLLSVSIPAPGVDTAVFLQHALGQERFFWSAANGGLTLAGFGIAANLFAWGADRFSQIQQQASELFANAMIRDGERPLAGPRLFGGFSFIDDFTPDNTWSIHYPA
;
A
#
# COMPACT_ATOMS: atom_id res chain seq x y z
N MET A 1 -39.08 -10.60 12.48
CA MET A 1 -37.63 -10.70 12.17
C MET A 1 -36.85 -9.99 13.26
N LYS A 2 -36.05 -10.71 14.06
CA LYS A 2 -35.23 -10.10 15.12
C LYS A 2 -33.93 -9.56 14.49
N SER A 3 -33.72 -8.26 14.58
CA SER A 3 -32.50 -7.58 14.13
C SER A 3 -31.33 -8.02 15.02
N LYS A 4 -30.33 -8.68 14.42
CA LYS A 4 -29.12 -9.11 15.11
C LYS A 4 -28.20 -7.89 15.19
N ARG A 5 -28.19 -7.21 16.35
CA ARG A 5 -27.26 -6.12 16.64
C ARG A 5 -25.83 -6.65 16.46
N LEU A 6 -25.08 -6.06 15.54
CA LEU A 6 -23.67 -6.36 15.37
C LEU A 6 -22.95 -5.87 16.62
N GLU A 7 -22.45 -6.81 17.43
CA GLU A 7 -21.58 -6.53 18.56
C GLU A 7 -20.31 -5.86 18.01
N ILE A 8 -20.11 -4.58 18.33
CA ILE A 8 -18.89 -3.85 18.01
C ILE A 8 -17.81 -4.44 18.93
N ARG A 9 -17.03 -5.39 18.41
CA ARG A 9 -15.81 -5.85 19.09
C ARG A 9 -14.81 -4.70 19.10
N ASP A 10 -14.23 -4.41 20.26
CA ASP A 10 -13.08 -3.52 20.38
C ASP A 10 -11.92 -4.20 19.63
N TRP A 11 -11.62 -3.70 18.44
CA TRP A 11 -10.61 -4.27 17.53
C TRP A 11 -9.26 -3.56 17.69
N ARG A 12 -9.13 -2.70 18.71
CA ARG A 12 -7.85 -2.09 19.07
C ARG A 12 -6.84 -3.20 19.28
N LEU A 13 -5.83 -3.20 18.42
CA LEU A 13 -4.67 -4.06 18.56
C LEU A 13 -4.00 -3.68 19.88
N GLU A 14 -3.96 -4.60 20.84
CA GLU A 14 -3.13 -4.43 22.04
C GLU A 14 -1.67 -4.62 21.62
N GLY A 15 -0.93 -3.52 21.45
CA GLY A 15 0.50 -3.53 21.13
C GLY A 15 0.93 -2.34 20.26
N GLU A 16 2.19 -1.93 20.39
CA GLU A 16 2.77 -0.85 19.56
C GLU A 16 3.23 -1.33 18.17
N GLU A 17 3.20 -2.64 17.88
CA GLU A 17 3.60 -3.21 16.59
C GLU A 17 2.39 -3.54 15.70
N SER A 18 2.46 -3.15 14.42
CA SER A 18 1.49 -3.59 13.40
C SER A 18 1.52 -5.12 13.25
N PRO A 19 0.36 -5.81 13.20
CA PRO A 19 0.30 -7.25 12.98
C PRO A 19 0.84 -7.69 11.62
N ILE A 20 1.00 -6.75 10.68
CA ILE A 20 1.58 -7.02 9.35
C ILE A 20 3.05 -6.58 9.22
N SER A 21 3.65 -6.00 10.27
CA SER A 21 5.05 -5.54 10.27
C SER A 21 6.07 -6.64 9.93
N LYS A 22 5.74 -7.89 10.23
CA LYS A 22 6.59 -9.07 10.00
C LYS A 22 6.32 -9.78 8.67
N LEU A 23 5.34 -9.31 7.89
CA LEU A 23 5.04 -9.88 6.57
C LEU A 23 6.03 -9.32 5.55
N GLN A 24 7.09 -10.07 5.28
CA GLN A 24 7.97 -9.81 4.15
C GLN A 24 7.49 -10.60 2.92
N SER A 25 7.48 -9.94 1.77
CA SER A 25 7.24 -10.62 0.50
C SER A 25 8.38 -11.61 0.23
N PRO A 26 8.09 -12.89 -0.01
CA PRO A 26 9.13 -13.85 -0.34
C PRO A 26 9.80 -13.49 -1.67
N GLN A 27 11.10 -13.78 -1.81
CA GLN A 27 11.88 -13.45 -3.00
C GLN A 27 11.28 -14.04 -4.30
N ASN A 28 10.60 -15.19 -4.20
CA ASN A 28 9.89 -15.84 -5.30
C ASN A 28 8.36 -15.77 -5.14
N GLY A 29 7.87 -14.77 -4.42
CA GLY A 29 6.44 -14.55 -4.18
C GLY A 29 5.69 -14.11 -5.43
N ARG A 30 4.39 -14.42 -5.47
CA ARG A 30 3.48 -13.93 -6.50
C ARG A 30 2.56 -12.88 -5.90
N LEU A 31 2.34 -11.77 -6.61
CA LEU A 31 1.43 -10.72 -6.14
C LEU A 31 -0.02 -11.23 -6.12
N LEU A 32 -0.70 -11.06 -4.99
CA LEU A 32 -2.12 -11.36 -4.81
C LEU A 32 -2.85 -10.08 -4.41
N SER A 33 -3.87 -9.70 -5.18
CA SER A 33 -4.79 -8.61 -4.86
C SER A 33 -6.15 -9.20 -4.51
N VAL A 34 -6.68 -8.82 -3.34
CA VAL A 34 -8.01 -9.23 -2.86
C VAL A 34 -8.73 -8.00 -2.36
N SER A 35 -10.02 -7.86 -2.67
CA SER A 35 -10.81 -6.71 -2.26
C SER A 35 -12.13 -7.13 -1.65
N ILE A 36 -12.40 -6.66 -0.44
CA ILE A 36 -13.69 -6.83 0.22
C ILE A 36 -14.31 -5.45 0.50
N PRO A 37 -15.64 -5.29 0.35
CA PRO A 37 -16.28 -4.05 0.77
C PRO A 37 -16.16 -3.89 2.30
N ALA A 38 -15.68 -2.74 2.74
CA ALA A 38 -15.51 -2.38 4.14
C ALA A 38 -16.27 -1.07 4.44
N PRO A 39 -17.62 -1.11 4.51
CA PRO A 39 -18.42 0.09 4.74
C PRO A 39 -18.14 0.69 6.12
N GLY A 40 -18.09 2.01 6.19
CA GLY A 40 -17.89 2.74 7.46
C GLY A 40 -16.43 2.86 7.92
N VAL A 41 -15.47 2.43 7.09
CA VAL A 41 -14.04 2.69 7.36
C VAL A 41 -13.71 4.14 7.03
N ASP A 42 -13.28 4.89 8.05
CA ASP A 42 -12.69 6.22 7.88
C ASP A 42 -11.20 6.11 7.53
N THR A 43 -10.73 6.89 6.55
CA THR A 43 -9.36 6.79 6.04
C THR A 43 -8.32 7.30 7.03
N ALA A 44 -8.64 8.35 7.81
CA ALA A 44 -7.72 8.89 8.80
C ALA A 44 -7.57 7.91 9.97
N VAL A 45 -8.69 7.35 10.45
CA VAL A 45 -8.67 6.28 11.47
C VAL A 45 -7.89 5.08 10.95
N PHE A 46 -8.13 4.63 9.72
CA PHE A 46 -7.41 3.50 9.12
C PHE A 46 -5.89 3.72 9.09
N LEU A 47 -5.42 4.92 8.71
CA LEU A 47 -3.99 5.23 8.66
C LEU A 47 -3.32 5.34 10.04
N GLN A 48 -4.07 5.57 11.12
CA GLN A 48 -3.53 5.53 12.49
C GLN A 48 -3.08 4.12 12.89
N HIS A 49 -3.56 3.07 12.21
CA HIS A 49 -3.16 1.68 12.47
C HIS A 49 -1.87 1.26 11.77
N ALA A 50 -1.18 2.17 11.09
CA ALA A 50 0.07 1.84 10.41
C ALA A 50 1.22 1.46 11.36
N LEU A 51 1.20 1.94 12.62
CA LEU A 51 2.13 1.56 13.70
C LEU A 51 3.60 1.43 13.24
N GLY A 52 4.17 2.54 12.74
CA GLY A 52 5.57 2.63 12.29
C GLY A 52 5.83 2.19 10.85
N GLN A 53 4.84 1.67 10.13
CA GLN A 53 4.97 1.30 8.71
C GLN A 53 4.85 2.51 7.79
N GLU A 54 5.40 2.38 6.58
CA GLU A 54 5.21 3.35 5.51
C GLU A 54 3.72 3.51 5.19
N ARG A 55 3.28 4.76 5.06
CA ARG A 55 1.88 5.13 4.78
C ARG A 55 1.80 5.82 3.43
N PHE A 56 0.68 5.66 2.76
CA PHE A 56 0.31 6.52 1.64
C PHE A 56 -1.14 7.00 1.76
N PHE A 57 -1.35 8.21 1.26
CA PHE A 57 -2.67 8.78 1.05
C PHE A 57 -2.67 9.47 -0.31
N TRP A 58 -3.67 9.16 -1.12
CA TRP A 58 -3.88 9.80 -2.41
C TRP A 58 -5.37 10.05 -2.60
N SER A 59 -5.74 11.26 -3.01
CA SER A 59 -7.11 11.60 -3.33
C SER A 59 -7.16 12.35 -4.66
N ALA A 60 -8.11 11.98 -5.51
CA ALA A 60 -8.38 12.70 -6.74
C ALA A 60 -8.84 14.12 -6.40
N ALA A 61 -8.33 15.13 -7.13
CA ALA A 61 -8.66 16.54 -6.87
C ALA A 61 -10.17 16.85 -6.99
N ASN A 62 -10.90 16.05 -7.76
CA ASN A 62 -12.36 16.17 -7.90
C ASN A 62 -13.16 15.42 -6.82
N GLY A 63 -12.50 14.79 -5.85
CA GLY A 63 -13.12 14.02 -4.78
C GLY A 63 -13.69 12.66 -5.19
N GLY A 64 -13.48 12.21 -6.44
CA GLY A 64 -14.10 10.99 -6.96
C GLY A 64 -13.51 9.67 -6.45
N LEU A 65 -12.26 9.70 -5.94
CA LEU A 65 -11.59 8.52 -5.43
C LEU A 65 -10.55 8.92 -4.37
N THR A 66 -10.55 8.21 -3.26
CA THR A 66 -9.51 8.30 -2.22
C THR A 66 -8.95 6.90 -1.98
N LEU A 67 -7.62 6.82 -1.93
CA LEU A 67 -6.86 5.61 -1.68
C LEU A 67 -5.95 5.87 -0.48
N ALA A 68 -6.01 4.98 0.51
CA ALA A 68 -5.19 5.04 1.71
C ALA A 68 -4.70 3.62 2.03
N GLY A 69 -3.47 3.53 2.53
CA GLY A 69 -2.85 2.25 2.85
C GLY A 69 -1.56 2.42 3.61
N PHE A 70 -1.10 1.31 4.17
CA PHE A 70 0.18 1.22 4.86
C PHE A 70 0.83 -0.14 4.66
N GLY A 71 2.14 -0.20 4.86
CA GLY A 71 2.97 -1.37 4.58
C GLY A 71 3.38 -1.50 3.12
N ILE A 72 4.28 -2.44 2.84
CA ILE A 72 4.90 -2.63 1.52
C ILE A 72 4.70 -4.08 1.07
N ALA A 73 3.89 -4.27 0.02
CA ALA A 73 3.74 -5.58 -0.64
C ALA A 73 4.83 -5.83 -1.70
N ALA A 74 5.31 -4.79 -2.36
CA ALA A 74 6.43 -4.83 -3.29
C ALA A 74 7.10 -3.47 -3.32
N ASN A 75 8.44 -3.46 -3.35
CA ASN A 75 9.23 -2.24 -3.47
C ASN A 75 9.93 -2.24 -4.84
N LEU A 76 9.72 -1.19 -5.63
CA LEU A 76 10.36 -1.00 -6.92
C LEU A 76 11.32 0.18 -6.82
N PHE A 77 12.52 0.00 -7.36
CA PHE A 77 13.58 0.98 -7.21
C PHE A 77 14.45 1.08 -8.45
N ALA A 78 14.80 2.31 -8.85
CA ALA A 78 15.67 2.60 -9.98
C ALA A 78 16.29 4.00 -9.84
N TRP A 79 17.43 4.24 -10.49
CA TRP A 79 18.15 5.51 -10.49
C TRP A 79 18.78 5.77 -11.86
N GLY A 80 19.33 6.98 -12.05
CA GLY A 80 19.92 7.42 -13.30
C GLY A 80 18.91 7.83 -14.37
N ALA A 81 19.41 8.05 -15.59
CA ALA A 81 18.62 8.54 -16.72
C ALA A 81 17.49 7.57 -17.13
N ASP A 82 17.74 6.26 -17.04
CA ASP A 82 16.81 5.22 -17.47
C ASP A 82 15.82 4.77 -16.38
N ARG A 83 15.77 5.47 -15.23
CA ARG A 83 14.93 5.07 -14.08
C ARG A 83 13.45 4.88 -14.43
N PHE A 84 12.91 5.70 -15.34
CA PHE A 84 11.51 5.61 -15.73
C PHE A 84 11.20 4.32 -16.49
N SER A 85 12.05 3.95 -17.47
CA SER A 85 11.87 2.71 -18.25
C SER A 85 12.13 1.47 -17.38
N GLN A 86 13.10 1.54 -16.47
CA GLN A 86 13.37 0.46 -15.52
C GLN A 86 12.16 0.21 -14.59
N ILE A 87 11.57 1.25 -14.00
CA ILE A 87 10.37 1.10 -13.16
C ILE A 87 9.18 0.59 -13.98
N GLN A 88 9.02 1.06 -15.21
CA GLN A 88 7.97 0.56 -16.11
C GLN A 88 8.12 -0.94 -16.40
N GLN A 89 9.35 -1.40 -16.64
CA GLN A 89 9.65 -2.82 -16.84
C GLN A 89 9.35 -3.62 -15.57
N GLN A 90 9.88 -3.21 -14.41
CA GLN A 90 9.65 -3.87 -13.13
C GLN A 90 8.15 -3.96 -12.79
N ALA A 91 7.39 -2.89 -13.03
CA ALA A 91 5.95 -2.88 -12.80
C ALA A 91 5.20 -3.85 -13.73
N SER A 92 5.62 -3.92 -14.99
CA SER A 92 5.04 -4.83 -15.98
C SER A 92 5.30 -6.29 -15.61
N GLU A 93 6.52 -6.62 -15.18
CA GLU A 93 6.89 -7.96 -14.70
C GLU A 93 6.14 -8.35 -13.42
N LEU A 94 6.03 -7.43 -12.46
CA LEU A 94 5.28 -7.64 -11.22
C LEU A 94 3.80 -7.95 -11.49
N PHE A 95 3.17 -7.19 -12.38
CA PHE A 95 1.74 -7.33 -12.66
C PHE A 95 1.43 -8.47 -13.63
N ALA A 96 2.35 -8.86 -14.51
CA ALA A 96 2.14 -9.96 -15.47
C ALA A 96 1.71 -11.26 -14.80
N ASN A 97 2.19 -11.52 -13.58
CA ASN A 97 1.88 -12.71 -12.81
C ASN A 97 0.91 -12.46 -11.64
N ALA A 98 0.29 -11.28 -11.52
CA ALA A 98 -0.59 -11.00 -10.39
C ALA A 98 -1.85 -11.89 -10.40
N MET A 99 -2.24 -12.42 -9.24
CA MET A 99 -3.58 -12.94 -9.01
C MET A 99 -4.48 -11.81 -8.54
N ILE A 100 -5.55 -11.53 -9.27
CA ILE A 100 -6.56 -10.55 -8.85
C ILE A 100 -7.83 -11.32 -8.51
N ARG A 101 -8.18 -11.39 -7.23
CA ARG A 101 -9.51 -11.85 -6.81
C ARG A 101 -10.46 -10.67 -6.87
N ASP A 102 -11.69 -10.94 -7.30
CA ASP A 102 -12.74 -9.93 -7.48
C ASP A 102 -12.50 -8.98 -8.67
N GLY A 103 -11.92 -9.50 -9.76
CA GLY A 103 -11.57 -8.75 -10.98
C GLY A 103 -12.72 -8.04 -11.72
N GLU A 104 -13.97 -8.24 -11.28
CA GLU A 104 -15.13 -7.46 -11.76
C GLU A 104 -15.25 -6.09 -11.07
N ARG A 105 -14.50 -5.85 -9.99
CA ARG A 105 -14.49 -4.57 -9.27
C ARG A 105 -13.32 -3.70 -9.77
N PRO A 106 -13.58 -2.52 -10.36
CA PRO A 106 -12.52 -1.66 -10.92
C PRO A 106 -11.43 -1.23 -9.92
N LEU A 107 -11.74 -1.23 -8.63
CA LEU A 107 -10.81 -0.85 -7.56
C LEU A 107 -9.95 -2.01 -7.03
N ALA A 108 -10.20 -3.26 -7.46
CA ALA A 108 -9.48 -4.44 -6.95
C ALA A 108 -8.12 -4.67 -7.64
N GLY A 109 -7.77 -3.91 -8.68
CA GLY A 109 -6.48 -4.01 -9.34
C GLY A 109 -5.32 -3.50 -8.45
N PRO A 110 -4.16 -4.17 -8.46
CA PRO A 110 -2.98 -3.69 -7.73
C PRO A 110 -2.49 -2.35 -8.29
N ARG A 111 -1.94 -1.51 -7.42
CA ARG A 111 -1.44 -0.16 -7.76
C ARG A 111 -0.12 0.08 -7.06
N LEU A 112 0.75 0.84 -7.71
CA LEU A 112 2.00 1.32 -7.13
C LEU A 112 1.85 2.79 -6.75
N PHE A 113 2.39 3.15 -5.59
CA PHE A 113 2.45 4.53 -5.10
C PHE A 113 3.90 4.89 -4.81
N GLY A 114 4.29 6.10 -5.19
CA GLY A 114 5.65 6.58 -5.05
C GLY A 114 5.89 7.80 -5.93
N GLY A 115 7.16 8.06 -6.22
CA GLY A 115 7.56 9.16 -7.09
C GLY A 115 8.98 8.97 -7.61
N PHE A 116 9.37 9.86 -8.51
CA PHE A 116 10.73 9.94 -9.01
C PHE A 116 11.41 11.19 -8.45
N SER A 117 12.71 11.10 -8.22
CA SER A 117 13.52 12.30 -7.96
C SER A 117 13.45 13.25 -9.16
N PHE A 118 13.41 14.55 -8.87
CA PHE A 118 13.49 15.62 -9.86
C PHE A 118 14.85 15.65 -10.58
N ILE A 119 15.92 15.21 -9.91
CA ILE A 119 17.29 15.14 -10.45
C ILE A 119 17.69 13.68 -10.69
N ASP A 120 18.50 13.46 -11.71
CA ASP A 120 18.92 12.14 -12.20
C ASP A 120 20.20 11.60 -11.52
N ASP A 121 20.95 12.46 -10.84
CA ASP A 121 22.13 12.11 -10.03
C ASP A 121 21.80 11.67 -8.60
N PHE A 122 20.50 11.57 -8.25
CA PHE A 122 20.08 11.15 -6.93
C PHE A 122 20.55 9.72 -6.64
N THR A 123 21.52 9.60 -5.75
CA THR A 123 21.86 8.35 -5.09
C THR A 123 21.01 8.20 -3.83
N PRO A 124 20.41 7.02 -3.60
CA PRO A 124 19.59 6.80 -2.42
C PRO A 124 20.50 6.86 -1.20
N ASP A 125 20.18 7.80 -0.33
CA ASP A 125 20.81 7.97 0.97
C ASP A 125 19.74 7.65 2.03
N ASN A 126 20.14 6.90 3.05
CA ASN A 126 19.30 6.56 4.19
C ASN A 126 18.86 7.78 5.02
N THR A 127 19.27 9.00 4.68
CA THR A 127 18.93 10.26 5.36
C THR A 127 17.45 10.37 5.74
N TRP A 128 16.52 9.90 4.89
CA TRP A 128 15.09 9.90 5.23
C TRP A 128 14.59 8.59 5.87
N SER A 129 15.31 7.49 5.72
CA SER A 129 15.01 6.19 6.32
C SER A 129 15.43 6.08 7.79
N ILE A 130 16.37 6.93 8.25
CA ILE A 130 16.82 6.97 9.65
C ILE A 130 15.89 7.77 10.56
N HIS A 131 15.00 8.58 9.99
CA HIS A 131 13.95 9.25 10.73
C HIS A 131 12.71 8.35 10.71
N TYR A 132 12.45 7.65 11.82
CA TYR A 132 11.23 6.88 12.02
C TYR A 132 10.00 7.74 11.64
N PRO A 133 9.06 7.22 10.84
CA PRO A 133 7.85 7.96 10.54
C PRO A 133 7.03 8.11 11.83
N ALA A 134 6.60 9.34 12.11
CA ALA A 134 5.66 9.67 13.18
C ALA A 134 4.32 8.91 13.06
#